data_AF-A0A5T2H2G1-F1
#
_entry.id   AF-A0A5T2H2G1-F1
#
_cell.length_a   1.000
_cell.length_b   1.000
_cell.length_c   1.000
_cell.angle_alpha   90.00
_cell.angle_beta   90.00
_cell.angle_gamma   90.00
#
_symmetry.space_group_name_H-M   'P 1'
#
loop_
_entity.id
_entity.type
_entity.pdbx_description
1 polymer ?
#
loop_
_entity_poly.entity_id
_entity_poly.type
_entity_poly.pdbx_seq_one_letter_code
_entity_poly.pdbx_strand_id
1 'polypeptide(L)'
;NSAGPRSTQRNETSNYEVDRTIRHTKMNVGDIERLSVAVVVNYKTLADGKPLPLTADQMKQIEDLTREAMGFSDKRGDTLNVVNSPFSAVDNTGGELPFWQQQSFIDQLLAAGRWLLVLVVAWILWRKAVRPQLTRRVEEAKAAQEQAQVRQETEEAVEVRLSKDEQLQQRRANQRLGAEVMSQRIREMSDNDPRVVALVIRQWMSNDHE
;
A
#
# COMPACT_ATOMS: atom_id res chain seq x y z
N ASN A 1 -34.83 1.50 -150.56
CA ASN A 1 -35.05 1.59 -149.11
C ASN A 1 -35.56 0.27 -148.58
N SER A 2 -34.72 -0.50 -147.87
CA SER A 2 -35.17 -1.52 -146.91
C SER A 2 -33.96 -2.14 -146.21
N ALA A 3 -33.58 -1.53 -145.08
CA ALA A 3 -32.63 -2.09 -144.13
C ALA A 3 -33.30 -3.25 -143.37
N GLY A 4 -32.76 -4.47 -143.52
CA GLY A 4 -33.16 -5.65 -142.75
C GLY A 4 -32.58 -5.61 -141.32
N PRO A 5 -33.24 -6.26 -140.35
CA PRO A 5 -33.08 -5.96 -138.92
C PRO A 5 -31.72 -6.43 -138.38
N ARG A 6 -31.05 -5.57 -137.61
CA ARG A 6 -29.80 -5.87 -136.90
C ARG A 6 -30.15 -6.53 -135.57
N SER A 7 -29.72 -7.78 -135.37
CA SER A 7 -29.83 -8.48 -134.09
C SER A 7 -28.57 -8.23 -133.27
N THR A 8 -28.72 -7.59 -132.11
CA THR A 8 -27.67 -7.46 -131.10
C THR A 8 -28.08 -8.24 -129.86
N GLN A 9 -27.32 -9.29 -129.56
CA GLN A 9 -27.53 -10.12 -128.39
C GLN A 9 -26.63 -9.62 -127.24
N ARG A 10 -27.23 -9.36 -126.08
CA ARG A 10 -26.55 -8.93 -124.86
C ARG A 10 -26.77 -10.00 -123.79
N ASN A 11 -25.70 -10.64 -123.33
CA ASN A 11 -25.74 -11.53 -122.18
C ASN A 11 -25.29 -10.75 -120.94
N GLU A 12 -26.13 -10.76 -119.92
CA GLU A 12 -25.87 -10.19 -118.61
C GLU A 12 -26.12 -11.29 -117.59
N THR A 13 -25.06 -11.65 -116.84
CA THR A 13 -25.13 -12.65 -115.78
C THR A 13 -25.11 -11.91 -114.45
N SER A 14 -26.27 -11.78 -113.81
CA SER A 14 -26.36 -11.22 -112.46
C SER A 14 -26.13 -12.32 -111.42
N ASN A 15 -25.05 -12.18 -110.66
CA ASN A 15 -24.80 -13.01 -109.50
C ASN A 15 -25.45 -12.36 -108.27
N TYR A 16 -26.31 -13.11 -107.60
CA TYR A 16 -26.88 -12.71 -106.32
C TYR A 16 -26.07 -13.37 -105.22
N GLU A 17 -25.08 -12.67 -104.68
CA GLU A 17 -24.45 -13.10 -103.44
C GLU A 17 -25.39 -12.71 -102.30
N VAL A 18 -25.96 -13.72 -101.65
CA VAL A 18 -26.82 -13.53 -100.48
C VAL A 18 -25.90 -13.28 -99.29
N ASP A 19 -25.77 -12.03 -98.88
CA ASP A 19 -25.04 -11.65 -97.66
C ASP A 19 -25.75 -12.24 -96.42
N ARG A 20 -25.24 -13.37 -95.94
CA ARG A 20 -25.70 -13.99 -94.69
C ARG A 20 -25.05 -13.30 -93.50
N THR A 21 -25.76 -12.36 -92.88
CA THR A 21 -25.35 -11.82 -91.58
C THR A 21 -25.77 -12.78 -90.46
N ILE A 22 -24.82 -13.54 -89.90
CA ILE A 22 -25.07 -14.39 -88.72
C ILE A 22 -24.94 -13.51 -87.47
N ARG A 23 -26.08 -13.10 -86.89
CA ARG A 23 -26.09 -12.45 -85.58
C ARG A 23 -26.12 -13.52 -84.49
N HIS A 24 -25.00 -13.68 -83.79
CA HIS A 24 -24.95 -14.47 -82.56
C HIS A 24 -25.47 -13.63 -81.40
N THR A 25 -26.73 -13.82 -81.01
CA THR A 25 -27.26 -13.31 -79.74
C THR A 25 -26.96 -14.34 -78.67
N LYS A 26 -25.92 -14.10 -77.86
CA LYS A 26 -25.72 -14.85 -76.62
C LYS A 26 -26.68 -14.27 -75.58
N MET A 27 -27.75 -14.99 -75.29
CA MET A 27 -28.57 -14.70 -74.10
C MET A 27 -27.83 -15.24 -72.88
N ASN A 28 -27.75 -14.45 -71.82
CA ASN A 28 -27.29 -14.95 -70.53
C ASN A 28 -28.27 -16.03 -70.07
N VAL A 29 -27.76 -17.18 -69.64
CA VAL A 29 -28.58 -18.30 -69.19
C VAL A 29 -28.81 -18.22 -67.68
N GLY A 30 -30.07 -18.37 -67.28
CA GLY A 30 -30.49 -18.44 -65.88
C GLY A 30 -31.06 -17.11 -65.37
N ASP A 31 -32.38 -17.08 -65.20
CA ASP A 31 -33.06 -16.09 -64.36
C ASP A 31 -33.27 -16.66 -62.96
N ILE A 32 -33.25 -15.79 -61.95
CA ILE A 32 -33.55 -16.19 -60.58
C ILE A 32 -35.07 -16.39 -60.47
N GLU A 33 -35.52 -17.60 -60.17
CA GLU A 33 -36.94 -17.92 -60.02
C GLU A 33 -37.47 -17.55 -58.62
N ARG A 34 -36.67 -17.71 -57.56
CA ARG A 34 -37.04 -17.34 -56.18
C ARG A 34 -35.81 -17.23 -55.28
N LEU A 35 -35.79 -16.22 -54.40
CA LEU A 35 -34.81 -16.07 -53.33
C LEU A 35 -35.47 -16.29 -51.96
N SER A 36 -34.77 -17.00 -51.08
CA SER A 36 -35.18 -17.19 -49.69
C SER A 36 -34.00 -16.90 -48.77
N VAL A 37 -34.12 -15.86 -47.96
CA VAL A 37 -33.03 -15.38 -47.10
C VAL A 37 -33.50 -15.34 -45.65
N ALA A 38 -32.65 -15.85 -44.75
CA ALA A 38 -32.84 -15.75 -43.32
C ALA A 38 -31.63 -15.04 -42.72
N VAL A 39 -31.88 -13.97 -41.96
CA VAL A 39 -30.85 -13.18 -41.29
C VAL A 39 -31.05 -13.29 -39.79
N VAL A 40 -30.00 -13.69 -39.09
CA VAL A 40 -29.98 -13.67 -37.63
C VAL A 40 -29.10 -12.52 -37.18
N VAL A 41 -29.66 -11.64 -36.35
CA VAL A 41 -28.98 -10.47 -35.82
C VAL A 41 -28.69 -10.71 -34.34
N ASN A 42 -27.47 -10.39 -33.93
CA ASN A 42 -27.03 -10.56 -32.56
C ASN A 42 -27.49 -9.40 -31.68
N TYR A 43 -27.59 -9.62 -30.37
CA TYR A 43 -27.88 -8.58 -29.40
C TYR A 43 -26.78 -7.52 -29.36
N LYS A 44 -27.18 -6.28 -29.07
CA LYS A 44 -26.25 -5.18 -28.83
C LYS A 44 -25.69 -5.32 -27.42
N THR A 45 -24.38 -5.16 -27.27
CA THR A 45 -23.73 -5.12 -25.97
C THR A 45 -23.80 -3.70 -25.40
N LEU A 46 -24.30 -3.57 -24.17
CA LEU A 46 -24.19 -2.33 -23.41
C LEU A 46 -22.79 -2.22 -22.77
N ALA A 47 -22.44 -1.01 -22.32
CA ALA A 47 -21.18 -0.77 -21.59
C ALA A 47 -21.05 -1.61 -20.31
N ASP A 48 -22.18 -2.07 -19.76
CA ASP A 48 -22.30 -2.97 -18.59
C ASP A 48 -22.15 -4.46 -18.97
N GLY A 49 -21.76 -4.79 -20.20
CA GLY A 49 -21.62 -6.17 -20.70
C GLY A 49 -22.95 -6.93 -20.90
N LYS A 50 -24.08 -6.36 -20.46
CA LYS A 50 -25.40 -6.98 -20.60
C LYS A 50 -25.87 -6.97 -22.05
N PRO A 51 -26.36 -8.12 -22.56
CA PRO A 51 -26.92 -8.17 -23.89
C PRO A 51 -28.30 -7.52 -23.93
N LEU A 52 -28.52 -6.61 -24.88
CA LEU A 52 -29.78 -5.90 -25.10
C LEU A 52 -30.34 -6.25 -26.50
N PRO A 53 -31.61 -6.67 -26.62
CA PRO A 53 -32.23 -6.88 -27.91
C PRO A 53 -32.36 -5.56 -28.69
N LEU A 54 -32.26 -5.63 -30.01
CA LEU A 54 -32.48 -4.50 -30.90
C LEU A 54 -33.93 -4.01 -30.81
N THR A 55 -34.12 -2.71 -31.02
CA THR A 55 -35.47 -2.13 -31.09
C THR A 55 -36.17 -2.51 -32.40
N ALA A 56 -37.50 -2.41 -32.42
CA ALA A 56 -38.29 -2.70 -33.62
C ALA A 56 -37.87 -1.85 -34.83
N ASP A 57 -37.53 -0.58 -34.60
CA ASP A 57 -37.08 0.33 -35.66
C ASP A 57 -35.75 -0.12 -36.28
N GLN A 58 -34.80 -0.59 -35.46
CA GLN A 58 -33.52 -1.11 -35.94
C GLN A 58 -33.70 -2.41 -36.73
N MET A 59 -34.60 -3.29 -36.26
CA MET A 59 -34.93 -4.52 -36.98
C MET A 59 -35.55 -4.23 -38.35
N LYS A 60 -36.45 -3.24 -38.41
CA LYS A 60 -37.04 -2.78 -39.68
C LYS A 60 -35.99 -2.21 -40.64
N GLN A 61 -35.07 -1.40 -40.13
CA GLN A 61 -33.98 -0.85 -40.95
C GLN A 61 -33.09 -1.96 -41.54
N ILE A 62 -32.79 -3.00 -40.76
CA ILE A 62 -32.02 -4.16 -41.23
C ILE A 62 -32.80 -4.94 -42.28
N GLU A 63 -34.10 -5.13 -42.07
CA GLU A 63 -34.98 -5.78 -43.05
C GLU A 63 -34.99 -5.03 -44.39
N ASP A 64 -35.21 -3.71 -44.34
CA ASP A 64 -35.25 -2.85 -45.53
C ASP A 64 -33.91 -2.86 -46.28
N LEU A 65 -32.79 -2.72 -45.56
CA LEU A 65 -31.45 -2.76 -46.16
C LEU A 65 -31.16 -4.13 -46.79
N THR A 66 -31.56 -5.22 -46.13
CA THR A 66 -31.36 -6.57 -46.66
C THR A 66 -32.19 -6.77 -47.93
N ARG A 67 -33.43 -6.26 -47.94
CA ARG A 67 -34.36 -6.32 -49.08
C ARG A 67 -33.79 -5.61 -50.30
N GLU A 68 -33.21 -4.42 -50.10
CA GLU A 68 -32.53 -3.67 -51.16
C GLU A 68 -31.26 -4.39 -51.65
N ALA A 69 -30.42 -4.85 -50.73
CA ALA A 69 -29.14 -5.49 -51.06
C ALA A 69 -29.32 -6.79 -51.87
N MET A 70 -30.37 -7.57 -51.59
CA MET A 70 -30.64 -8.81 -52.32
C MET A 70 -31.47 -8.62 -53.60
N GLY A 71 -31.94 -7.40 -53.88
CA GLY A 71 -32.83 -7.12 -55.01
C GLY A 71 -34.17 -7.86 -54.91
N PHE A 72 -34.75 -7.86 -53.70
CA PHE A 72 -35.99 -8.57 -53.37
C PHE A 72 -37.13 -8.22 -54.33
N SER A 73 -37.91 -9.24 -54.73
CA SER A 73 -39.06 -9.07 -55.60
C SER A 73 -40.24 -9.90 -55.12
N ASP A 74 -41.32 -9.23 -54.70
CA ASP A 74 -42.60 -9.88 -54.38
C ASP A 74 -43.16 -10.63 -55.59
N LYS A 75 -42.96 -10.11 -56.81
CA LYS A 75 -43.42 -10.74 -58.05
C LYS A 75 -42.72 -12.06 -58.34
N ARG A 76 -41.49 -12.22 -57.86
CA ARG A 76 -40.70 -13.45 -57.94
C ARG A 76 -41.05 -14.44 -56.83
N GLY A 77 -41.80 -13.99 -55.81
CA GLY A 77 -42.17 -14.81 -54.65
C GLY A 77 -41.03 -14.97 -53.65
N ASP A 78 -40.15 -13.98 -53.55
CA ASP A 78 -39.05 -13.99 -52.60
C ASP A 78 -39.53 -13.93 -51.14
N THR A 79 -38.72 -14.47 -50.24
CA THR A 79 -38.99 -14.46 -48.80
C THR A 79 -37.77 -13.98 -48.01
N LEU A 80 -38.03 -13.15 -47.00
CA LEU A 80 -37.03 -12.65 -46.06
C LEU A 80 -37.55 -12.84 -44.63
N ASN A 81 -36.74 -13.43 -43.76
CA ASN A 81 -37.01 -13.52 -42.33
C ASN A 81 -35.81 -13.01 -41.53
N VAL A 82 -36.06 -12.03 -40.63
CA VAL A 82 -35.02 -11.45 -39.78
C VAL A 82 -35.36 -11.76 -38.32
N VAL A 83 -34.47 -12.47 -37.63
CA VAL A 83 -34.66 -12.85 -36.23
C VAL A 83 -33.56 -12.25 -35.38
N ASN A 84 -33.93 -11.64 -34.27
CA ASN A 84 -32.98 -11.15 -33.29
C ASN A 84 -32.76 -12.23 -32.22
N SER A 85 -31.58 -12.82 -32.17
CA SER A 85 -31.25 -13.91 -31.24
C SER A 85 -29.78 -13.85 -30.86
N PRO A 86 -29.42 -14.09 -29.58
CA PRO A 86 -28.02 -14.13 -29.18
C PRO A 86 -27.38 -15.41 -29.74
N PHE A 87 -26.42 -15.25 -30.65
CA PHE A 87 -25.69 -16.39 -31.24
C PHE A 87 -24.19 -16.31 -31.07
N SER A 88 -23.64 -15.16 -30.66
CA SER A 88 -22.27 -15.10 -30.16
C SER A 88 -22.29 -15.31 -28.65
N ALA A 89 -21.44 -16.20 -28.15
CA ALA A 89 -21.00 -16.07 -26.77
C ALA A 89 -20.31 -14.70 -26.68
N VAL A 90 -20.99 -13.72 -26.07
CA VAL A 90 -20.23 -12.72 -25.33
C VAL A 90 -19.55 -13.54 -24.26
N ASP A 91 -18.33 -13.96 -24.55
CA ASP A 91 -17.42 -14.44 -23.54
C ASP A 91 -17.43 -13.36 -22.47
N ASN A 92 -18.21 -13.61 -21.42
CA ASN A 92 -18.10 -12.93 -20.16
C ASN A 92 -16.80 -13.41 -19.52
N THR A 93 -15.69 -13.42 -20.27
CA THR A 93 -14.33 -13.38 -19.73
C THR A 93 -14.09 -12.07 -18.98
N GLY A 94 -15.04 -11.13 -19.06
CA GLY A 94 -15.18 -9.96 -18.21
C GLY A 94 -16.17 -10.11 -17.05
N GLY A 95 -16.62 -11.32 -16.70
CA GLY A 95 -17.05 -11.54 -15.32
C GLY A 95 -15.81 -11.31 -14.48
N GLU A 96 -15.70 -10.13 -13.85
CA GLU A 96 -14.55 -9.73 -13.04
C GLU A 96 -14.06 -10.97 -12.29
N LEU A 97 -12.82 -11.41 -12.56
CA LEU A 97 -12.26 -12.50 -11.77
C LEU A 97 -12.49 -12.11 -10.31
N PRO A 98 -12.98 -13.05 -9.48
CA PRO A 98 -13.23 -12.77 -8.08
C PRO A 98 -12.06 -12.00 -7.50
N PHE A 99 -12.30 -10.99 -6.66
CA PHE A 99 -11.27 -10.02 -6.28
C PHE A 99 -9.95 -10.65 -5.79
N TRP A 100 -9.99 -11.86 -5.21
CA TRP A 100 -8.82 -12.63 -4.78
C TRP A 100 -7.98 -13.27 -5.90
N GLN A 101 -8.56 -13.46 -7.09
CA GLN A 101 -7.94 -13.98 -8.31
C GLN A 101 -7.47 -12.88 -9.26
N GLN A 102 -7.78 -11.62 -8.96
CA GLN A 102 -7.29 -10.49 -9.75
C GLN A 102 -5.77 -10.38 -9.59
N GLN A 103 -5.07 -10.21 -10.71
CA GLN A 103 -3.61 -10.04 -10.73
C GLN A 103 -3.16 -8.88 -9.81
N SER A 104 -3.92 -7.79 -9.80
CA SER A 104 -3.69 -6.63 -8.94
C SER A 104 -3.72 -6.98 -7.44
N PHE A 105 -4.63 -7.85 -7.01
CA PHE A 105 -4.73 -8.30 -5.63
C PHE A 105 -3.54 -9.20 -5.25
N ILE A 106 -3.15 -10.11 -6.14
CA ILE A 106 -1.99 -10.98 -5.95
C ILE A 106 -0.70 -10.13 -5.83
N ASP A 107 -0.55 -9.13 -6.70
CA ASP A 107 0.60 -8.22 -6.68
C ASP A 107 0.64 -7.40 -5.38
N GLN A 108 -0.51 -6.91 -4.91
CA GLN A 108 -0.62 -6.22 -3.62
C GLN A 108 -0.33 -7.14 -2.44
N LEU A 109 -0.80 -8.39 -2.46
CA LEU A 109 -0.55 -9.38 -1.43
C LEU A 109 0.95 -9.72 -1.35
N LEU A 110 1.61 -9.91 -2.50
CA LEU A 110 3.05 -10.12 -2.58
C LEU A 110 3.84 -8.91 -2.06
N ALA A 111 3.42 -7.69 -2.43
CA ALA A 111 4.03 -6.46 -1.94
C ALA A 111 3.88 -6.32 -0.42
N ALA A 112 2.68 -6.56 0.12
CA ALA A 112 2.42 -6.58 1.56
C ALA A 112 3.23 -7.66 2.28
N GLY A 113 3.31 -8.86 1.71
CA GLY A 113 4.11 -9.98 2.21
C GLY A 113 5.60 -9.65 2.28
N ARG A 114 6.13 -8.92 1.29
CA ARG A 114 7.53 -8.46 1.28
C ARG A 114 7.83 -7.49 2.41
N TRP A 115 6.95 -6.52 2.65
CA TRP A 115 7.09 -5.60 3.79
C TRP A 115 6.91 -6.29 5.13
N LEU A 116 5.96 -7.23 5.23
CA LEU A 116 5.75 -8.05 6.42
C LEU A 116 7.01 -8.86 6.74
N LEU A 117 7.65 -9.46 5.73
CA LEU A 117 8.90 -10.21 5.90
C LEU A 117 10.02 -9.30 6.44
N VAL A 118 10.19 -8.11 5.87
CA VAL A 118 11.15 -7.11 6.38
C VAL A 118 10.86 -6.75 7.83
N LEU A 119 9.59 -6.51 8.18
CA LEU A 119 9.17 -6.20 9.55
C LEU A 119 9.48 -7.35 10.53
N VAL A 120 9.20 -8.60 10.13
CA VAL A 120 9.50 -9.79 10.92
C VAL A 120 11.01 -9.94 11.13
N VAL A 121 11.82 -9.75 10.09
CA VAL A 121 13.28 -9.79 10.20
C VAL A 121 13.78 -8.67 11.11
N ALA A 122 13.30 -7.44 10.93
CA ALA A 122 13.63 -6.31 11.79
C ALA A 122 13.24 -6.56 13.25
N TRP A 123 12.06 -7.14 13.51
CA TRP A 123 11.59 -7.51 14.83
C TRP A 123 12.46 -8.59 15.48
N ILE A 124 12.85 -9.62 14.72
CA ILE A 124 13.77 -10.67 15.19
C ILE A 124 15.13 -10.07 15.54
N LEU A 125 15.69 -9.21 14.68
CA LEU A 125 16.96 -8.53 14.92
C LEU A 125 16.89 -7.58 16.13
N TRP A 126 15.80 -6.82 16.26
CA TRP A 126 15.59 -5.94 17.41
C TRP A 126 15.50 -6.75 18.71
N ARG A 127 14.73 -7.85 18.72
CA ARG A 127 14.60 -8.74 19.89
C ARG A 127 15.92 -9.42 20.24
N LYS A 128 16.73 -9.82 19.25
CA LYS A 128 17.95 -10.61 19.47
C LYS A 128 19.21 -9.77 19.65
N ALA A 129 19.31 -8.60 19.03
CA ALA A 129 20.51 -7.75 19.09
C ALA A 129 20.30 -6.48 19.93
N VAL A 130 19.22 -5.73 19.69
CA VAL A 130 19.02 -4.43 20.35
C VAL A 130 18.57 -4.61 21.80
N ARG A 131 17.57 -5.47 22.04
CA ARG A 131 17.03 -5.70 23.39
C ARG A 131 18.09 -6.13 24.41
N PRO A 132 18.95 -7.15 24.17
CA PRO A 132 19.95 -7.54 25.16
C PRO A 132 21.05 -6.50 25.37
N GLN A 133 21.36 -5.67 24.37
CA GLN A 133 22.33 -4.59 24.54
C GLN A 133 21.73 -3.42 25.33
N LEU A 134 20.46 -3.08 25.11
CA LEU A 134 19.77 -2.08 25.92
C LEU A 134 19.65 -2.53 27.38
N THR A 135 19.27 -3.78 27.64
CA THR A 135 19.16 -4.27 29.02
C THR A 135 20.52 -4.26 29.72
N ARG A 136 21.61 -4.66 29.04
CA ARG A 136 22.98 -4.55 29.59
C ARG A 136 23.37 -3.11 29.91
N ARG A 137 23.07 -2.15 29.03
CA ARG A 137 23.37 -0.72 29.26
C ARG A 137 22.53 -0.13 30.38
N VAL A 138 21.26 -0.53 30.48
CA VAL A 138 20.37 -0.11 31.57
C VAL A 138 20.82 -0.72 32.90
N GLU A 139 21.26 -1.98 32.92
CA GLU A 139 21.86 -2.62 34.09
C GLU A 139 23.17 -1.96 34.49
N GLU A 140 24.06 -1.62 33.55
CA GLU A 140 25.28 -0.86 33.81
C GLU A 140 24.98 0.54 34.37
N ALA A 141 23.98 1.24 33.81
CA ALA A 141 23.56 2.54 34.30
C ALA A 141 22.94 2.45 35.70
N LYS A 142 22.15 1.39 35.97
CA LYS A 142 21.58 1.14 37.29
C LYS A 142 22.65 0.76 38.31
N ALA A 143 23.62 -0.07 37.93
CA ALA A 143 24.76 -0.41 38.77
C ALA A 143 25.65 0.81 39.06
N ALA A 144 25.84 1.72 38.10
CA ALA A 144 26.55 2.98 38.31
C ALA A 144 25.77 3.93 39.25
N GLN A 145 24.44 3.94 39.16
CA GLN A 145 23.58 4.69 40.08
C GLN A 145 23.59 4.11 41.49
N GLU A 146 23.54 2.78 41.64
CA GLU A 146 23.65 2.10 42.93
C GLU A 146 25.05 2.32 43.54
N GLN A 147 26.12 2.29 42.75
CA GLN A 147 27.46 2.64 43.22
C GLN A 147 27.58 4.12 43.61
N ALA A 148 26.94 5.04 42.88
CA ALA A 148 26.90 6.45 43.23
C ALA A 148 26.11 6.69 44.53
N GLN A 149 24.98 5.99 44.71
CA GLN A 149 24.20 6.05 45.96
C GLN A 149 24.97 5.46 47.13
N VAL A 150 25.59 4.29 46.99
CA VAL A 150 26.43 3.69 48.05
C VAL A 150 27.62 4.59 48.38
N ARG A 151 28.22 5.24 47.38
CA ARG A 151 29.32 6.18 47.59
C ARG A 151 28.84 7.44 48.31
N GLN A 152 27.68 7.98 47.97
CA GLN A 152 27.05 9.10 48.67
C GLN A 152 26.70 8.74 50.12
N GLU A 153 26.09 7.57 50.36
CA GLU A 153 25.79 7.09 51.72
C GLU A 153 27.08 6.86 52.53
N THR A 154 28.15 6.38 51.90
CA THR A 154 29.44 6.19 52.57
C THR A 154 30.12 7.52 52.85
N GLU A 155 30.08 8.48 51.92
CA GLU A 155 30.61 9.84 52.09
C GLU A 155 29.84 10.60 53.18
N GLU A 156 28.50 10.53 53.20
CA GLU A 156 27.68 11.08 54.29
C GLU A 156 27.95 10.38 55.63
N ALA A 157 28.07 9.05 55.65
CA ALA A 157 28.39 8.32 56.88
C ALA A 157 29.80 8.63 57.41
N VAL A 158 30.76 8.89 56.52
CA VAL A 158 32.12 9.30 56.88
C VAL A 158 32.13 10.76 57.35
N GLU A 159 31.43 11.67 56.67
CA GLU A 159 31.30 13.08 57.07
C GLU A 159 30.63 13.24 58.44
N VAL A 160 29.57 12.48 58.71
CA VAL A 160 28.91 12.46 60.03
C VAL A 160 29.84 11.91 61.11
N ARG A 161 30.69 10.92 60.80
CA ARG A 161 31.69 10.40 61.75
C ARG A 161 32.81 11.41 61.99
N LEU A 162 33.35 12.05 60.95
CA LEU A 162 34.36 13.09 61.11
C LEU A 162 33.84 14.29 61.90
N SER A 163 32.62 14.76 61.60
CA SER A 163 31.97 15.86 62.33
C SER A 163 31.77 15.53 63.82
N LYS A 164 31.40 14.28 64.12
CA LYS A 164 31.25 13.80 65.50
C LYS A 164 32.59 13.69 66.24
N ASP A 165 33.63 13.19 65.58
CA ASP A 165 34.98 13.11 66.14
C ASP A 165 35.61 14.50 66.33
N GLU A 166 35.38 15.43 65.41
CA GLU A 166 35.85 16.82 65.50
C GLU A 166 35.17 17.55 66.66
N GLN A 167 33.85 17.39 66.85
CA GLN A 167 33.15 17.92 68.02
C GLN A 167 33.66 17.34 69.35
N LEU A 168 33.99 16.04 69.39
CA LEU A 168 34.57 15.39 70.57
C LEU A 168 35.98 15.91 70.86
N GLN A 169 36.79 16.13 69.83
CA GLN A 169 38.12 16.71 69.97
C GLN A 169 38.06 18.18 70.45
N GLN A 170 37.15 18.99 69.91
CA GLN A 170 36.93 20.36 70.36
C GLN A 170 36.49 20.43 71.82
N ARG A 171 35.58 19.54 72.25
CA ARG A 171 35.18 19.44 73.68
C ARG A 171 36.37 19.10 74.57
N ARG A 172 37.23 18.14 74.17
CA ARG A 172 38.43 17.76 74.93
C ARG A 172 39.48 18.87 74.96
N ALA A 173 39.68 19.60 73.86
CA ALA A 173 40.61 20.72 73.79
C ALA A 173 40.17 21.87 74.70
N ASN A 174 38.88 22.24 74.66
CA ASN A 174 38.34 23.28 75.55
C ASN A 174 38.40 22.88 77.03
N GLN A 175 38.22 21.59 77.35
CA GLN A 175 38.39 21.10 78.73
C GLN A 175 39.84 21.21 79.21
N ARG A 176 40.83 20.95 78.35
CA ARG A 176 42.26 21.09 78.70
C ARG A 176 42.66 22.55 78.94
N LEU A 177 42.23 23.45 78.06
CA LEU A 177 42.46 24.88 78.22
C LEU A 177 41.77 25.41 79.48
N GLY A 178 40.55 24.94 79.77
CA GLY A 178 39.84 25.25 81.01
C GLY A 178 40.59 24.76 82.26
N ALA A 179 41.17 23.56 82.23
CA ALA A 179 41.93 23.01 83.35
C ALA A 179 43.22 23.79 83.64
N GLU A 180 43.95 24.20 82.61
CA GLU A 180 45.17 25.01 82.76
C GLU A 180 44.86 26.41 83.32
N VAL A 181 43.86 27.10 82.75
CA VAL A 181 43.43 28.43 83.24
C VAL A 181 42.88 28.35 84.67
N MET A 182 42.13 27.29 84.99
CA MET A 182 41.61 27.07 86.35
C MET A 182 42.76 26.78 87.34
N SER A 183 43.77 26.02 86.93
CA SER A 183 44.93 25.74 87.78
C SER A 183 45.77 26.98 88.10
N GLN A 184 45.89 27.91 87.14
CA GLN A 184 46.57 29.19 87.35
C GLN A 184 45.75 30.11 88.28
N ARG A 185 44.43 30.18 88.06
CA ARG A 185 43.52 30.95 88.92
C ARG A 185 43.48 30.44 90.37
N ILE A 186 43.54 29.14 90.60
CA ILE A 186 43.61 28.55 91.95
C ILE A 186 44.94 28.90 92.64
N ARG A 187 46.06 28.89 91.91
CA ARG A 187 47.36 29.33 92.45
C ARG A 187 47.35 30.81 92.82
N GLU A 188 46.82 31.66 91.96
CA GLU A 188 46.73 33.11 92.19
C GLU A 188 45.78 33.46 93.36
N MET A 189 44.69 32.70 93.53
CA MET A 189 43.78 32.85 94.67
C MET A 189 44.42 32.38 95.99
N SER A 190 45.28 31.35 95.95
CA SER A 190 46.03 30.88 97.12
C SER A 190 47.03 31.90 97.64
N ASP A 191 47.68 32.65 96.76
CA ASP A 191 48.70 33.63 97.16
C ASP A 191 48.08 34.94 97.69
N ASN A 192 46.90 35.34 97.18
CA ASN A 192 46.27 36.60 97.57
C ASN A 192 45.34 36.49 98.79
N ASP A 193 44.73 35.33 99.06
CA ASP A 193 43.73 35.23 100.14
C ASP A 193 43.74 33.86 100.88
N PRO A 194 44.77 33.60 101.71
CA PRO A 194 44.95 32.30 102.39
C PRO A 194 43.82 31.95 103.37
N ARG A 195 43.06 32.96 103.85
CA ARG A 195 41.94 32.75 104.77
C ARG A 195 40.74 32.08 104.10
N VAL A 196 40.50 32.35 102.82
CA VAL A 196 39.38 31.79 102.05
C VAL A 196 39.64 30.31 101.73
N VAL A 197 40.89 29.95 101.39
CA VAL A 197 41.28 28.56 101.14
C VAL A 197 41.15 27.69 102.39
N ALA A 198 41.52 28.21 103.56
CA ALA A 198 41.37 27.51 104.84
C ALA A 198 39.90 27.21 105.20
N LEU A 199 38.97 28.09 104.83
CA LEU A 199 37.53 27.87 105.02
C LEU A 199 37.00 26.74 104.14
N VAL A 200 37.46 26.65 102.89
CA VAL A 200 37.05 25.58 101.96
C VAL A 200 37.60 24.22 102.40
N ILE A 201 38.87 24.16 102.83
CA ILE A 201 39.46 22.92 103.38
C ILE A 201 38.75 22.51 104.68
N ARG A 202 38.42 23.46 105.56
CA ARG A 202 37.62 23.20 106.77
C ARG A 202 36.23 22.65 106.42
N GLN A 203 35.59 23.19 105.39
CA GLN A 203 34.27 22.73 104.93
C GLN A 203 34.32 21.31 104.35
N TRP A 204 35.40 20.95 103.65
CA TRP A 204 35.59 19.58 103.15
C TRP A 204 35.88 18.60 104.29
N MET A 205 36.71 19.00 105.26
CA MET A 205 36.96 18.19 106.46
C MET A 205 35.73 18.03 107.36
N SER A 206 34.78 18.98 107.35
CA SER A 206 33.55 18.87 108.14
C SER A 206 32.48 18.00 107.47
N ASN A 207 32.64 17.66 106.19
CA ASN A 207 31.68 16.86 105.44
C ASN A 207 32.03 15.35 105.42
N ASP A 208 33.10 14.92 106.10
CA ASP A 208 33.49 13.50 106.25
C ASP A 208 32.89 12.84 107.51
N HIS A 209 31.84 13.43 108.08
CA HIS A 209 31.11 12.90 109.24
C HIS A 209 29.61 12.80 108.96
N GLU A 210 29.22 11.96 108.01
CA GLU A 210 27.96 11.19 107.98
C GLU A 210 28.14 9.90 107.17
#